data_AF-A0A841GAG8-F1
#
_entry.id   AF-A0A841GAG8-F1
#
_cell.length_a   1.000
_cell.length_b   1.000
_cell.length_c   1.000
_cell.angle_alpha   90.00
_cell.angle_beta   90.00
_cell.angle_gamma   90.00
#
_symmetry.space_group_name_H-M   'P 1'
#
loop_
_entity.id
_entity.type
_entity.pdbx_description
1 polymer ?
#
loop_
_entity_poly.entity_id
_entity_poly.type
_entity_poly.pdbx_seq_one_letter_code
_entity_poly.pdbx_strand_id
1 'polypeptide(L)'
;MKEVELILIILSLIDISLVGGLIVMVMYSGYENFVSRLDLDDHDDKLSWLGKLDAGSLKNKVAASIVAISSIHLLKVFMNTENIADDKIKWYLLIHITFVMSAFAMGYLDKLLRDKDSTH
;
A
#
# COMPACT_ATOMS: atom_id res chain seq x y z
N MET A 1 -0.18 -5.93 -32.89
CA MET A 1 0.21 -5.48 -31.54
C MET A 1 1.59 -6.03 -31.25
N LYS A 2 2.54 -5.18 -30.85
CA LYS A 2 3.89 -5.66 -30.49
C LYS A 2 3.80 -6.36 -29.12
N GLU A 3 4.56 -7.42 -28.89
CA GLU A 3 4.55 -8.22 -27.64
C GLU A 3 4.68 -7.36 -26.38
N VAL A 4 5.53 -6.33 -26.45
CA VAL A 4 5.72 -5.33 -25.38
C VAL A 4 4.41 -4.59 -25.06
N GLU A 5 3.63 -4.20 -26.06
CA GLU A 5 2.37 -3.47 -25.88
C GLU A 5 1.33 -4.33 -25.15
N LEU A 6 1.27 -5.63 -25.47
CA LEU A 6 0.41 -6.60 -24.79
C LEU A 6 0.80 -6.74 -23.31
N ILE A 7 2.10 -6.86 -23.02
CA ILE A 7 2.61 -6.93 -21.65
C ILE A 7 2.25 -5.67 -20.85
N LEU A 8 2.36 -4.48 -21.47
CA LEU A 8 2.00 -3.21 -20.82
C LEU A 8 0.51 -3.10 -20.48
N ILE A 9 -0.37 -3.64 -21.32
CA ILE A 9 -1.82 -3.70 -21.06
C ILE A 9 -2.10 -4.63 -19.88
N ILE A 10 -1.50 -5.83 -19.86
CA ILE A 10 -1.67 -6.80 -18.77
C ILE A 10 -1.19 -6.21 -17.44
N LEU A 11 -0.02 -5.57 -17.41
CA LEU A 11 0.49 -4.91 -16.21
C LEU A 11 -0.44 -3.81 -15.70
N SER A 12 -1.07 -3.05 -16.60
CA SER A 12 -2.05 -2.02 -16.22
C SER A 12 -3.33 -2.61 -15.64
N LEU A 13 -3.78 -3.78 -16.14
CA LEU A 13 -4.95 -4.47 -15.61
C LEU A 13 -4.69 -5.02 -14.20
N ILE A 14 -3.49 -5.56 -13.96
CA ILE A 14 -3.06 -6.02 -12.64
C ILE A 14 -3.07 -4.85 -11.64
N ASP A 15 -2.54 -3.69 -12.04
CA ASP A 15 -2.49 -2.50 -11.19
C ASP A 15 -3.90 -2.02 -10.78
N ILE A 16 -4.81 -1.93 -11.75
CA ILE A 16 -6.23 -1.58 -11.49
C ILE A 16 -6.89 -2.60 -10.54
N SER A 17 -6.58 -3.89 -10.69
CA SER A 17 -7.09 -4.94 -9.79
C SER A 17 -6.56 -4.78 -8.37
N LEU A 18 -5.27 -4.45 -8.20
CA LEU A 18 -4.67 -4.19 -6.89
C LEU A 18 -5.30 -2.97 -6.20
N VAL A 19 -5.50 -1.87 -6.94
CA VAL A 19 -6.21 -0.68 -6.44
C VAL A 19 -7.65 -1.03 -6.02
N GLY A 20 -8.35 -1.85 -6.82
CA GLY A 20 -9.69 -2.35 -6.48
C GLY A 20 -9.71 -3.14 -5.16
N GLY A 21 -8.74 -4.02 -4.94
CA GLY A 21 -8.60 -4.75 -3.68
C GLY A 21 -8.34 -3.84 -2.47
N LEU A 22 -7.55 -2.78 -2.67
CA LEU A 22 -7.27 -1.77 -1.63
C LEU A 22 -8.53 -0.98 -1.26
N ILE A 23 -9.34 -0.59 -2.26
CA ILE A 23 -10.64 0.06 -2.04
C ILE A 23 -11.56 -0.84 -1.21
N VAL A 24 -11.67 -2.13 -1.55
CA VAL A 24 -12.50 -3.08 -0.78
C VAL A 24 -12.03 -3.18 0.67
N MET A 25 -10.71 -3.20 0.91
CA MET A 25 -10.16 -3.24 2.26
C MET A 25 -10.47 -1.97 3.06
N VAL A 26 -10.37 -0.79 2.43
CA VAL A 26 -10.75 0.49 3.04
C VAL A 26 -12.24 0.53 3.35
N MET A 27 -13.09 0.05 2.44
CA MET A 27 -14.54 -0.05 2.67
C MET A 27 -14.86 -0.96 3.86
N TYR A 28 -14.21 -2.12 3.94
CA TYR A 28 -14.40 -3.05 5.06
C TYR A 28 -13.97 -2.43 6.40
N SER A 29 -12.81 -1.77 6.42
CA SER A 29 -12.32 -1.03 7.59
C SER A 29 -13.26 0.12 7.98
N GLY A 30 -13.87 0.81 7.02
CA GLY A 30 -14.86 1.86 7.29
C GLY A 30 -16.13 1.28 7.91
N TYR A 31 -16.65 0.19 7.34
CA TYR A 31 -17.81 -0.50 7.88
C TYR A 31 -17.56 -0.98 9.32
N GLU A 32 -16.42 -1.62 9.59
CA GLU A 32 -16.06 -2.08 10.93
C GLU A 32 -16.00 -0.93 11.94
N ASN A 33 -15.36 0.18 11.58
CA ASN A 33 -15.15 1.29 12.53
C ASN A 33 -16.39 2.14 12.79
N PHE A 34 -17.25 2.34 11.79
CA PHE A 34 -18.37 3.29 11.90
C PHE A 34 -19.74 2.62 12.02
N VAL A 35 -19.92 1.43 11.44
CA VAL A 35 -21.24 0.77 11.39
C VAL A 35 -21.26 -0.45 12.30
N SER A 36 -20.27 -1.34 12.22
CA SER A 36 -20.22 -2.54 13.06
C SER A 36 -20.14 -2.21 14.55
N ARG A 37 -19.48 -1.12 14.95
CA ARG A 37 -19.42 -0.72 16.37
C ARG A 37 -20.76 -0.22 16.92
N LEU A 38 -21.66 0.29 16.08
CA LEU A 38 -23.00 0.74 16.49
C LEU A 38 -23.98 -0.43 16.66
N ASP A 39 -23.69 -1.59 16.08
CA ASP A 39 -24.50 -2.82 16.13
C ASP A 39 -24.05 -3.79 17.24
N LEU A 40 -23.04 -3.41 18.03
CA LEU A 40 -22.46 -4.22 19.11
C LEU A 40 -22.90 -3.79 20.52
N ASP A 41 -23.77 -2.79 20.64
CA ASP A 41 -24.33 -2.34 21.93
C ASP A 41 -25.24 -3.38 22.61
N ASP A 42 -25.51 -4.54 21.98
CA ASP A 42 -26.44 -5.56 22.50
C ASP A 42 -25.78 -6.85 23.03
N HIS A 43 -24.46 -7.02 22.96
CA HIS A 43 -23.79 -8.14 23.64
C HIS A 43 -22.32 -7.85 24.01
N ASP A 44 -22.12 -7.55 25.30
CA ASP A 44 -20.86 -7.70 26.03
C ASP A 44 -20.25 -9.09 25.75
N ASP A 45 -19.05 -9.14 25.15
CA ASP A 45 -17.99 -10.16 25.37
C ASP A 45 -16.89 -10.26 24.28
N LYS A 46 -16.77 -9.30 23.33
CA LYS A 46 -15.70 -9.38 22.28
C LYS A 46 -14.66 -8.25 22.25
N LEU A 47 -14.48 -7.51 23.35
CA LEU A 47 -13.66 -6.29 23.35
C LEU A 47 -12.14 -6.44 23.57
N SER A 48 -11.57 -7.63 23.75
CA SER A 48 -10.11 -7.75 23.97
C SER A 48 -9.25 -7.89 22.70
N TRP A 49 -9.83 -8.29 21.55
CA TRP A 49 -9.08 -8.60 20.33
C TRP A 49 -9.33 -7.64 19.16
N LEU A 50 -10.48 -6.94 19.11
CA LEU A 50 -10.79 -5.94 18.07
C LEU A 50 -9.98 -4.64 18.22
N GLY A 51 -9.48 -4.33 19.42
CA GLY A 51 -8.60 -3.18 19.65
C GLY A 51 -7.17 -3.38 19.10
N LYS A 52 -6.83 -4.60 18.65
CA LYS A 52 -5.51 -4.98 18.12
C LYS A 52 -5.52 -5.30 16.62
N LEU A 53 -6.57 -4.91 15.89
CA LEU A 53 -6.45 -4.73 14.44
C LEU A 53 -5.60 -3.47 14.20
N ASP A 54 -4.32 -3.74 14.31
CA ASP A 54 -3.19 -2.84 14.44
C ASP A 54 -3.12 -1.85 13.28
N ALA A 55 -3.48 -0.60 13.55
CA ALA A 55 -3.33 0.51 12.62
C ALA A 55 -1.88 0.67 12.13
N GLY A 56 -0.87 0.16 12.85
CA GLY A 56 0.52 0.04 12.38
C GLY A 56 0.65 -0.94 11.21
N SER A 57 0.14 -2.17 11.38
CA SER A 57 0.10 -3.17 10.31
C SER A 57 -0.62 -2.70 9.04
N LEU A 58 -1.67 -1.87 9.17
CA LEU A 58 -2.37 -1.31 8.01
C LEU A 58 -1.53 -0.26 7.27
N LYS A 59 -0.88 0.65 7.99
CA LYS A 59 0.00 1.68 7.41
C LYS A 59 1.16 1.05 6.64
N ASN A 60 1.80 0.03 7.21
CA ASN A 60 2.89 -0.69 6.55
C ASN A 60 2.42 -1.45 5.29
N LYS A 61 1.24 -2.08 5.33
CA LYS A 61 0.67 -2.75 4.15
C LYS A 61 0.37 -1.76 3.01
N VAL A 62 -0.19 -0.60 3.33
CA VAL A 62 -0.46 0.46 2.33
C VAL A 62 0.84 1.00 1.75
N ALA A 63 1.84 1.29 2.58
CA ALA A 63 3.14 1.78 2.11
C ALA A 63 3.84 0.76 1.18
N ALA A 64 3.82 -0.53 1.54
CA ALA A 64 4.37 -1.59 0.70
C ALA A 64 3.66 -1.71 -0.66
N SER A 65 2.33 -1.55 -0.69
CA SER A 65 1.55 -1.56 -1.93
C SER A 65 1.90 -0.37 -2.84
N ILE A 66 2.02 0.84 -2.29
CA ILE A 66 2.41 2.04 -3.05
C ILE A 66 3.81 1.89 -3.67
N VAL A 67 4.76 1.37 -2.89
CA VAL A 67 6.13 1.11 -3.39
C VAL A 67 6.11 0.09 -4.53
N ALA A 68 5.36 -1.02 -4.39
CA ALA A 68 5.27 -2.04 -5.42
C ALA A 68 4.67 -1.52 -6.73
N ILE A 69 3.57 -0.75 -6.67
CA ILE A 69 2.95 -0.12 -7.84
C ILE A 69 3.94 0.84 -8.52
N SER A 70 4.62 1.67 -7.73
CA SER A 70 5.62 2.61 -8.23
C SER A 70 6.80 1.89 -8.92
N SER A 71 7.24 0.74 -8.41
CA SER A 71 8.29 -0.07 -9.05
C SER A 71 7.88 -0.57 -10.43
N ILE A 72 6.65 -1.06 -10.58
CA ILE A 72 6.11 -1.53 -11.86
C ILE A 72 6.03 -0.37 -12.86
N HIS A 73 5.60 0.81 -12.39
CA HIS A 73 5.56 2.00 -13.22
C HIS A 73 6.94 2.43 -13.70
N LEU A 74 7.95 2.41 -12.82
CA LEU A 74 9.32 2.73 -13.18
C LEU A 74 9.89 1.74 -14.20
N LEU A 75 9.58 0.44 -14.06
CA LEU A 75 9.94 -0.57 -15.04
C LEU A 75 9.28 -0.32 -16.41
N LYS A 76 8.01 0.11 -16.43
CA LYS A 76 7.30 0.50 -17.67
C LYS A 76 7.95 1.70 -18.35
N VAL A 77 8.34 2.71 -17.59
CA VAL A 77 9.08 3.89 -18.09
C VAL A 77 10.44 3.45 -18.65
N PHE A 78 11.15 2.58 -17.93
CA PHE A 78 12.45 2.06 -18.35
C PHE A 78 12.36 1.22 -19.65
N MET A 79 11.33 0.41 -19.81
CA MET A 79 11.09 -0.38 -21.02
C MET A 79 10.71 0.48 -22.24
N ASN A 80 10.37 1.76 -22.04
CA ASN A 80 9.99 2.70 -23.08
C ASN A 80 10.92 3.94 -23.12
N THR A 81 12.19 3.78 -22.73
CA THR A 81 13.19 4.87 -22.66
C THR A 81 13.37 5.60 -23.99
N GLU A 82 13.29 4.90 -25.12
CA GLU A 82 13.44 5.51 -26.45
C GLU A 82 12.38 6.59 -26.76
N ASN A 83 11.22 6.54 -26.08
CA ASN A 83 10.12 7.49 -26.27
C ASN A 83 9.94 8.47 -25.10
N ILE A 84 10.80 8.42 -24.08
CA ILE A 84 10.67 9.23 -22.86
C ILE A 84 11.97 10.02 -22.65
N ALA A 85 11.85 11.34 -22.54
CA ALA A 85 13.00 12.19 -22.25
C ALA A 85 13.69 11.80 -20.93
N ASP A 86 15.02 11.70 -20.95
CA ASP A 86 15.85 11.28 -19.81
C ASP A 86 15.55 12.04 -18.51
N ASP A 87 15.25 13.34 -18.59
CA ASP A 87 14.91 14.14 -17.42
C ASP A 87 13.65 13.64 -16.70
N LYS A 88 12.66 13.15 -17.46
CA LYS A 88 11.44 12.57 -16.87
C LYS A 88 11.75 11.25 -16.18
N ILE A 89 12.63 10.43 -16.74
CA ILE A 89 13.06 9.15 -16.13
C ILE A 89 13.76 9.40 -14.79
N LYS A 90 14.64 10.40 -14.72
CA LYS A 90 15.28 10.82 -13.46
C LYS A 90 14.26 11.23 -12.40
N TRP A 91 13.24 12.00 -12.77
CA TRP A 91 12.16 12.39 -11.85
C TRP A 91 11.35 11.19 -11.35
N TYR A 92 10.99 10.25 -12.22
CA TYR A 92 10.29 9.02 -11.81
C TYR A 92 11.13 8.19 -10.82
N LEU A 93 12.43 8.06 -11.07
CA LEU A 93 13.35 7.39 -10.15
C LEU A 93 13.43 8.11 -8.79
N LEU A 94 13.50 9.44 -8.78
CA LEU A 94 13.60 10.25 -7.57
C LEU A 94 12.35 10.12 -6.69
N ILE A 95 11.16 10.15 -7.32
CA ILE A 95 9.88 9.93 -6.64
C ILE A 95 9.83 8.51 -6.07
N HIS A 96 10.25 7.50 -6.84
CA HIS A 96 10.26 6.11 -6.38
C HIS A 96 11.15 5.92 -5.14
N ILE A 97 12.37 6.46 -5.16
CA ILE A 97 13.28 6.45 -4.00
C ILE A 97 12.63 7.13 -2.79
N THR A 98 11.89 8.22 -2.98
CA THR A 98 11.18 8.90 -1.89
C THR A 98 10.11 8.00 -1.25
N PHE A 99 9.36 7.23 -2.05
CA PHE A 99 8.41 6.24 -1.54
C PHE A 99 9.09 5.09 -0.80
N VAL A 100 10.19 4.54 -1.34
CA VAL A 100 10.97 3.49 -0.68
C VAL A 100 11.49 3.96 0.68
N MET A 101 12.07 5.16 0.74
CA MET A 101 12.55 5.78 1.98
C MET A 101 11.42 5.97 2.99
N SER A 102 10.25 6.44 2.54
CA SER A 102 9.08 6.65 3.40
C SER A 102 8.55 5.34 3.98
N ALA A 103 8.47 4.29 3.17
CA ALA A 103 8.06 2.95 3.61
C ALA A 103 9.06 2.36 4.61
N PHE A 104 10.36 2.55 4.38
CA PHE A 104 11.40 2.09 5.30
C PHE A 104 11.34 2.83 6.65
N ALA A 105 11.11 4.15 6.63
CA ALA A 105 10.93 4.96 7.83
C ALA A 105 9.70 4.51 8.64
N MET A 106 8.58 4.23 7.99
CA MET A 106 7.39 3.66 8.65
C MET A 106 7.68 2.28 9.26
N GLY A 107 8.33 1.38 8.53
CA GLY A 107 8.71 0.07 9.05
C GLY A 107 9.64 0.14 10.26
N TYR A 108 10.58 1.09 10.25
CA TYR A 108 11.47 1.34 11.38
C TYR A 108 10.73 1.92 12.60
N LEU A 109 9.84 2.89 12.39
CA LEU A 109 9.03 3.49 13.45
C LEU A 109 8.12 2.45 14.12
N ASP A 110 7.46 1.60 13.33
CA ASP A 110 6.62 0.50 13.84
C ASP A 110 7.44 -0.48 14.69
N LYS A 111 8.67 -0.82 14.27
CA LYS A 111 9.56 -1.68 15.05
C LYS A 111 9.91 -1.07 16.40
N LEU A 112 10.25 0.22 16.44
CA LEU A 112 10.59 0.93 17.67
C LEU A 112 9.40 1.03 18.63
N LEU A 113 8.20 1.29 18.12
CA LEU A 113 6.99 1.35 18.94
C LEU A 113 6.64 -0.02 19.53
N ARG A 114 6.82 -1.10 18.76
CA ARG A 114 6.57 -2.47 19.22
C ARG A 114 7.59 -2.98 20.25
N ASP A 115 8.86 -2.59 20.13
CA ASP A 115 9.89 -2.90 21.15
C ASP A 115 9.60 -2.17 22.47
N LYS A 116 9.03 -0.96 22.42
CA LYS A 116 8.69 -0.19 23.62
C LYS A 116 7.50 -0.77 24.40
N ASP A 117 6.51 -1.32 23.70
CA ASP A 117 5.34 -1.98 24.30
C ASP A 117 5.65 -3.37 24.89
N SER A 118 6.78 -3.99 24.55
CA SER A 118 7.18 -5.31 25.07
C SER A 118 8.08 -5.26 26.31
N THR A 119 8.44 -4.06 26.76
CA THR A 119 9.26 -3.81 27.97
C THR A 119 8.46 -3.37 29.22
N HIS A 120 7.12 -3.42 29.16
CA HIS A 120 6.20 -3.20 30.29
C HIS A 120 5.21 -4.36 30.40
#